data_AF-A0A9D2FW92-F1
#
_entry.id   AF-A0A9D2FW92-F1
#
_cell.length_a   1.000
_cell.length_b   1.000
_cell.length_c   1.000
_cell.angle_alpha   90.00
_cell.angle_beta   90.00
_cell.angle_gamma   90.00
#
_symmetry.space_group_name_H-M   'P 1'
#
loop_
_entity.id
_entity.type
_entity.pdbx_description
1 polymer ?
#
loop_
_entity_poly.entity_id
_entity_poly.type
_entity_poly.pdbx_seq_one_letter_code
_entity_poly.pdbx_strand_id
1 'polypeptide(L)'
;MRPIEEFSYIKNNKVVLDSDSLTQLYLPVIGNQATALYHYLNAFFDNGAKRHKFSEILNHLQVSMGDLEEALAILTAIDLLVLYQTRNGYVFKLVQPLSREAFLGNPIYRRLLEKEIGEVAVAELDMSLPQDARDISKNFSDIFSAEAPAIKRPVSKNHFDLGSFQRLMARDGLRFKDEQSDVLTIYGIADKHRLNWFDTYRLAQQTAIGGTISPKRMLVQLEQSKENPAPAGETFSAKEQVILREAKQDSASDFLTKIKSPRHAVVIASERQLLEELANMGFLDEVINIMVLYTLNKTKSANLNKAYILKLANDFAYHKIATAEAAMLQMRSFSQRRKDQKQTAKESKKNIPKWAEQDYKHEATAEEKAKLEALKRSMLED
;
A
#
# COMPACT_ATOMS: atom_id res chain seq x y z
N MET A 1 5.18 23.27 15.68
CA MET A 1 6.04 24.46 15.94
C MET A 1 5.14 25.55 16.52
N ARG A 2 5.67 26.58 17.19
CA ARG A 2 4.85 27.69 17.74
C ARG A 2 5.33 29.06 17.24
N PRO A 3 4.45 30.07 17.11
CA PRO A 3 4.83 31.41 16.63
C PRO A 3 5.97 32.08 17.42
N ILE A 4 6.09 31.78 18.71
CA ILE A 4 7.13 32.34 19.59
C ILE A 4 8.48 31.62 19.49
N GLU A 5 8.51 30.44 18.85
CA GLU A 5 9.75 29.69 18.66
C GLU A 5 10.65 30.40 17.65
N GLU A 6 11.96 30.23 17.87
CA GLU A 6 12.99 30.93 17.10
C GLU A 6 13.63 30.02 16.06
N PHE A 7 14.03 30.63 14.94
CA PHE A 7 14.84 30.02 13.91
C PHE A 7 16.08 30.86 13.60
N SER A 8 17.08 30.26 12.97
CA SER A 8 18.28 30.94 12.46
C SER A 8 18.73 30.32 11.15
N TYR A 9 19.50 31.06 10.35
CA TYR A 9 20.05 30.53 9.10
C TYR A 9 21.41 29.85 9.30
N ILE A 10 21.72 28.85 8.48
CA ILE A 10 23.08 28.29 8.42
C ILE A 10 24.06 29.34 7.86
N LYS A 11 25.21 29.48 8.55
CA LYS A 11 26.31 30.34 8.10
C LYS A 11 26.87 29.88 6.75
N ASN A 12 27.16 30.85 5.89
CA ASN A 12 27.71 30.71 4.54
C ASN A 12 26.83 29.89 3.58
N ASN A 13 25.52 29.91 3.78
CA ASN A 13 24.54 29.21 2.95
C ASN A 13 23.67 30.17 2.12
N LYS A 14 24.30 31.16 1.46
CA LYS A 14 23.59 32.05 0.54
C LYS A 14 23.35 31.31 -0.77
N VAL A 15 22.10 31.29 -1.22
CA VAL A 15 21.69 30.56 -2.43
C VAL A 15 21.39 31.54 -3.55
N VAL A 16 21.87 31.25 -4.76
CA VAL A 16 21.52 32.02 -5.96
C VAL A 16 20.11 31.62 -6.40
N LEU A 17 19.26 32.63 -6.55
CA LEU A 17 17.87 32.49 -6.95
C LEU A 17 17.78 32.50 -8.47
N ASP A 18 17.38 31.38 -9.05
CA ASP A 18 16.91 31.33 -10.44
C ASP A 18 15.39 31.50 -10.44
N SER A 19 14.95 32.74 -10.63
CA SER A 19 13.53 33.10 -10.61
C SER A 19 12.74 32.40 -11.72
N ASP A 20 13.35 32.14 -12.87
CA ASP A 20 12.68 31.50 -14.00
C ASP A 20 12.42 30.03 -13.70
N SER A 21 13.45 29.31 -13.22
CA SER A 21 13.28 27.90 -12.81
C SER A 21 12.28 27.76 -11.66
N LEU A 22 12.30 28.63 -10.66
CA LEU A 22 11.31 28.58 -9.59
C LEU A 22 9.88 28.84 -10.08
N THR A 23 9.69 29.80 -10.98
CA THR A 23 8.36 30.17 -11.47
C THR A 23 7.81 29.16 -12.46
N GLN A 24 8.64 28.66 -13.38
CA GLN A 24 8.20 27.76 -14.45
C GLN A 24 8.12 26.30 -14.00
N LEU A 25 8.97 25.86 -13.06
CA LEU A 25 9.11 24.45 -12.71
C LEU A 25 8.62 24.14 -11.30
N TYR A 26 9.03 24.95 -10.31
CA TYR A 26 8.70 24.64 -8.91
C TYR A 26 7.32 25.15 -8.51
N LEU A 27 6.93 26.38 -8.88
CA LEU A 27 5.66 27.00 -8.50
C LEU A 27 4.44 26.13 -8.82
N PRO A 28 4.31 25.49 -10.02
CA PRO A 28 3.18 24.61 -10.29
C PRO A 28 3.16 23.37 -9.37
N VAL A 29 4.32 22.89 -8.94
CA VAL A 29 4.46 21.67 -8.12
C VAL A 29 4.29 21.93 -6.63
N ILE A 30 4.86 23.03 -6.11
CA ILE A 30 4.89 23.33 -4.66
C ILE A 30 3.81 24.33 -4.23
N GLY A 31 3.20 25.03 -5.19
CA GLY A 31 2.16 26.02 -4.95
C GLY A 31 2.68 27.37 -4.44
N ASN A 32 1.75 28.32 -4.33
CA ASN A 32 2.05 29.73 -4.06
C ASN A 32 2.70 29.94 -2.67
N GLN A 33 2.19 29.27 -1.64
CA GLN A 33 2.63 29.50 -0.26
C GLN A 33 4.07 29.02 -0.02
N ALA A 34 4.40 27.81 -0.48
CA ALA A 34 5.76 27.28 -0.40
C ALA A 34 6.74 28.13 -1.22
N THR A 35 6.33 28.57 -2.42
CA THR A 35 7.16 29.44 -3.26
C THR A 35 7.41 30.79 -2.59
N ALA A 36 6.38 31.44 -2.05
CA ALA A 36 6.50 32.70 -1.33
C ALA A 36 7.39 32.57 -0.08
N LEU A 37 7.25 31.48 0.68
CA LEU A 37 8.10 31.19 1.82
C LEU A 37 9.56 31.02 1.43
N TYR A 38 9.85 30.29 0.35
CA TYR A 38 11.22 30.10 -0.12
C TYR A 38 11.86 31.42 -0.57
N HIS A 39 11.13 32.25 -1.33
CA HIS A 39 11.59 33.58 -1.71
C HIS A 39 11.84 34.47 -0.48
N TYR A 40 10.92 34.45 0.49
CA TYR A 40 11.07 35.19 1.75
C TYR A 40 12.34 34.77 2.48
N LEU A 41 12.56 33.47 2.67
CA LEU A 41 13.72 32.96 3.40
C LEU A 41 15.05 33.32 2.71
N ASN A 42 15.08 33.36 1.37
CA ASN A 42 16.28 33.78 0.66
C ASN A 42 16.49 35.30 0.70
N ALA A 43 15.41 36.09 0.61
CA ALA A 43 15.47 37.55 0.67
C ALA A 43 15.89 38.07 2.06
N PHE A 44 15.40 37.44 3.13
CA PHE A 44 15.72 37.78 4.51
C PHE A 44 16.90 36.96 5.08
N PHE A 45 17.68 36.31 4.23
CA PHE A 45 18.88 35.58 4.65
C PHE A 45 19.91 36.53 5.26
N ASP A 46 20.20 36.35 6.54
CA ASP A 46 21.10 37.22 7.31
C ASP A 46 22.45 36.55 7.64
N ASN A 47 22.75 35.42 7.00
CA ASN A 47 23.93 34.60 7.26
C ASN A 47 24.03 34.05 8.70
N GLY A 48 22.90 33.88 9.40
CA GLY A 48 22.86 33.38 10.77
C GLY A 48 23.32 34.41 11.81
N ALA A 49 23.15 35.70 11.49
CA ALA A 49 23.57 36.80 12.36
C ALA A 49 22.67 36.94 13.59
N LYS A 50 21.36 36.71 13.45
CA LYS A 50 20.38 36.76 14.54
C LYS A 50 19.46 35.54 14.53
N ARG A 51 18.75 35.40 15.65
CA ARG A 51 17.60 34.51 15.76
C ARG A 51 16.34 35.31 15.44
N HIS A 52 15.46 34.69 14.69
CA HIS A 52 14.21 35.25 14.22
C HIS A 52 13.05 34.46 14.81
N LYS A 53 11.91 35.10 15.05
CA LYS A 53 10.70 34.38 15.49
C LYS A 53 9.86 33.96 14.30
N PHE A 54 9.18 32.82 14.41
CA PHE A 54 8.22 32.42 13.36
C PHE A 54 7.11 33.44 13.16
N SER A 55 6.72 34.18 14.21
CA SER A 55 5.78 35.30 14.10
C SER A 55 6.17 36.35 13.06
N GLU A 56 7.46 36.55 12.79
CA GLU A 56 7.92 37.48 11.73
C GLU A 56 7.47 36.98 10.36
N ILE A 57 7.66 35.69 10.07
CA ILE A 57 7.24 35.07 8.80
C ILE A 57 5.71 35.17 8.65
N LEU A 58 4.98 34.79 9.72
CA LEU A 58 3.51 34.81 9.71
C LEU A 58 2.97 36.21 9.40
N ASN A 59 3.54 37.24 10.03
CA ASN A 59 3.11 38.61 9.82
C ASN A 59 3.47 39.15 8.44
N HIS A 60 4.67 38.84 7.93
CA HIS A 60 5.14 39.35 6.64
C HIS A 60 4.43 38.67 5.46
N LEU A 61 4.21 37.36 5.54
CA LEU A 61 3.51 36.61 4.50
C LEU A 61 1.99 36.61 4.67
N GLN A 62 1.48 37.11 5.80
CA GLN A 62 0.06 37.11 6.17
C GLN A 62 -0.56 35.70 6.15
N VAL A 63 0.18 34.73 6.67
CA VAL A 63 -0.21 33.31 6.67
C VAL A 63 -0.45 32.79 8.09
N SER A 64 -1.27 31.74 8.21
CA SER A 64 -1.46 31.06 9.50
C SER A 64 -0.27 30.16 9.82
N MET A 65 -0.17 29.73 11.08
CA MET A 65 0.86 28.76 11.48
C MET A 65 0.69 27.42 10.75
N GLY A 66 -0.55 27.02 10.47
CA GLY A 66 -0.82 25.78 9.73
C GLY A 66 -0.29 25.86 8.30
N ASP A 67 -0.55 26.96 7.59
CA ASP A 67 -0.07 27.17 6.22
C ASP A 67 1.47 27.21 6.17
N LEU A 68 2.10 27.81 7.18
CA LEU A 68 3.56 27.83 7.32
C LEU A 68 4.13 26.41 7.52
N GLU A 69 3.52 25.60 8.39
CA GLU A 69 3.95 24.23 8.63
C GLU A 69 3.80 23.36 7.36
N GLU A 70 2.71 23.53 6.62
CA GLU A 70 2.49 22.85 5.35
C GLU A 70 3.50 23.29 4.28
N ALA A 71 3.74 24.61 4.14
CA ALA A 71 4.74 25.15 3.23
C ALA A 71 6.17 24.64 3.57
N LEU A 72 6.52 24.57 4.85
CA LEU A 72 7.78 23.98 5.30
C LEU A 72 7.88 22.49 4.99
N ALA A 73 6.78 21.73 5.17
CA ALA A 73 6.72 20.33 4.83
C ALA A 73 6.93 20.10 3.32
N ILE A 74 6.29 20.91 2.47
CA ILE A 74 6.47 20.85 1.01
C ILE A 74 7.90 21.19 0.62
N LEU A 75 8.46 22.30 1.12
CA LEU A 75 9.82 22.73 0.81
C LEU A 75 10.88 21.72 1.26
N THR A 76 10.64 21.03 2.37
CA THR A 76 11.53 19.97 2.85
C THR A 76 11.39 18.67 2.06
N ALA A 77 10.18 18.32 1.61
CA ALA A 77 9.94 17.13 0.79
C ALA A 77 10.54 17.25 -0.62
N ILE A 78 10.46 18.44 -1.24
CA ILE A 78 11.05 18.70 -2.56
C ILE A 78 12.57 18.98 -2.49
N ASP A 79 13.17 18.94 -1.29
CA ASP A 79 14.60 19.17 -1.02
C ASP A 79 15.08 20.61 -1.31
N LEU A 80 14.18 21.61 -1.31
CA LEU A 80 14.54 23.03 -1.42
C LEU A 80 14.97 23.65 -0.07
N LEU A 81 14.57 23.03 1.03
CA LEU A 81 14.89 23.48 2.39
C LEU A 81 15.27 22.28 3.25
N VAL A 82 16.26 22.44 4.11
CA VAL A 82 16.51 21.49 5.21
C VAL A 82 16.29 22.21 6.53
N LEU A 83 15.38 21.66 7.33
CA LEU A 83 15.01 22.17 8.64
C LEU A 83 15.65 21.29 9.73
N TYR A 84 16.52 21.88 10.54
CA TYR A 84 17.12 21.23 11.70
C TYR A 84 16.45 21.72 12.99
N GLN A 85 16.28 20.81 13.95
CA GLN A 85 15.84 21.15 15.29
C GLN A 85 17.00 21.00 16.27
N THR A 86 17.22 22.03 17.08
CA THR A 86 18.21 22.02 18.17
C THR A 86 17.51 22.24 19.50
N ARG A 87 18.25 22.13 20.61
CA ARG A 87 17.73 22.47 21.95
C ARG A 87 17.28 23.93 22.06
N ASN A 88 17.81 24.81 21.22
CA ASN A 88 17.69 26.25 21.33
C ASN A 88 16.85 26.88 20.20
N GLY A 89 16.12 26.07 19.43
CA GLY A 89 15.32 26.52 18.29
C GLY A 89 15.64 25.78 16.99
N TYR A 90 15.21 26.36 15.88
CA TYR A 90 15.30 25.75 14.55
C TYR A 90 16.43 26.38 13.72
N VAL A 91 16.92 25.62 12.75
CA VAL A 91 17.95 26.11 11.83
C VAL A 91 17.55 25.78 10.39
N PHE A 92 17.53 26.80 9.54
CA PHE A 92 17.23 26.67 8.12
C PHE A 92 18.50 26.60 7.29
N LYS A 93 18.56 25.57 6.44
CA LYS A 93 19.50 25.47 5.32
C LYS A 93 18.72 25.56 4.03
N LEU A 94 18.90 26.65 3.31
CA LEU A 94 18.40 26.80 1.94
C LEU A 94 19.19 25.91 1.00
N VAL A 95 18.49 25.23 0.09
CA VAL A 95 19.10 24.44 -0.98
C VAL A 95 18.81 25.14 -2.30
N GLN A 96 19.79 25.18 -3.19
CA GLN A 96 19.62 25.81 -4.50
C GLN A 96 18.61 25.02 -5.35
N PRO A 97 17.67 25.70 -6.05
CA PRO A 97 16.79 25.03 -6.98
C PRO A 97 17.62 24.35 -8.08
N LEU A 98 17.14 23.23 -8.57
CA LEU A 98 17.75 22.56 -9.71
C LEU A 98 17.62 23.46 -10.94
N SER A 99 18.68 23.46 -11.77
CA SER A 99 18.59 24.01 -13.13
C SER A 99 17.50 23.28 -13.92
N ARG A 100 16.91 23.96 -14.92
CA ARG A 100 15.91 23.39 -15.83
C ARG A 100 16.23 21.97 -16.32
N GLU A 101 17.44 21.75 -16.86
CA GLU A 101 17.87 20.44 -17.36
C GLU A 101 17.90 19.37 -16.26
N ALA A 102 18.45 19.70 -15.09
CA ALA A 102 18.52 18.78 -13.95
C ALA A 102 17.15 18.48 -13.35
N PHE A 103 16.21 19.44 -13.37
CA PHE A 103 14.84 19.25 -12.91
C PHE A 103 14.06 18.36 -13.88
N LEU A 104 14.04 18.69 -15.17
CA LEU A 104 13.33 17.92 -16.20
C LEU A 104 13.97 16.55 -16.46
N GLY A 105 15.29 16.43 -16.25
CA GLY A 105 16.01 15.17 -16.29
C GLY A 105 15.77 14.27 -15.07
N ASN A 106 15.18 14.79 -13.99
CA ASN A 106 14.75 13.97 -12.86
C ASN A 106 13.33 13.41 -13.15
N PRO A 107 13.17 12.07 -13.27
CA PRO A 107 11.88 11.47 -13.63
C PRO A 107 10.74 11.82 -12.67
N ILE A 108 11.04 12.06 -11.39
CA ILE A 108 10.03 12.36 -10.38
C ILE A 108 9.55 13.81 -10.52
N TYR A 109 10.49 14.75 -10.61
CA TYR A 109 10.15 16.17 -10.75
C TYR A 109 9.45 16.45 -12.07
N ARG A 110 9.89 15.79 -13.15
CA ARG A 110 9.19 15.83 -14.44
C ARG A 110 7.75 15.34 -14.31
N ARG A 111 7.51 14.17 -13.70
CA ARG A 111 6.16 13.61 -13.53
C ARG A 111 5.26 14.45 -12.63
N LEU A 112 5.82 15.03 -11.55
CA LEU A 112 5.08 15.94 -10.69
C LEU A 112 4.63 17.17 -11.47
N LEU A 113 5.50 17.72 -12.32
CA LEU A 113 5.16 18.85 -13.17
C LEU A 113 4.13 18.45 -14.26
N GLU A 114 4.32 17.32 -14.93
CA GLU A 114 3.40 16.78 -15.95
C GLU A 114 1.99 16.59 -15.38
N LYS A 115 1.87 16.17 -14.12
CA LYS A 115 0.57 16.03 -13.45
C LYS A 115 -0.16 17.37 -13.27
N GLU A 116 0.57 18.45 -12.98
CA GLU A 116 -0.02 19.76 -12.67
C GLU A 116 -0.26 20.61 -13.92
N ILE A 117 0.62 20.56 -14.92
CA ILE A 117 0.51 21.40 -16.14
C ILE A 117 0.31 20.62 -17.45
N GLY A 118 0.38 19.28 -17.40
CA GLY A 118 0.21 18.41 -18.56
C GLY A 118 1.51 18.10 -19.33
N GLU A 119 1.55 16.94 -19.99
CA GLU A 119 2.74 16.45 -20.72
C GLU A 119 3.19 17.37 -21.86
N VAL A 120 2.24 17.97 -22.59
CA VAL A 120 2.52 18.86 -23.72
C VAL A 120 3.26 20.11 -23.25
N ALA A 121 2.78 20.73 -22.16
CA ALA A 121 3.40 21.92 -21.60
C ALA A 121 4.81 21.63 -21.05
N VAL A 122 5.02 20.45 -20.45
CA VAL A 122 6.36 20.05 -19.98
C VAL A 122 7.31 19.79 -21.15
N ALA A 123 6.84 19.19 -22.24
CA ALA A 123 7.66 18.96 -23.43
C ALA A 123 8.13 20.27 -24.08
N GLU A 124 7.33 21.34 -24.03
CA GLU A 124 7.72 22.68 -24.51
C GLU A 124 8.82 23.33 -23.67
N LEU A 125 9.03 22.87 -22.42
CA LEU A 125 10.10 23.35 -21.54
C LEU A 125 11.44 22.64 -21.78
N ASP A 126 11.47 21.56 -22.56
CA ASP A 126 12.71 20.86 -22.89
C ASP A 126 13.62 21.73 -23.78
N MET A 127 14.92 21.69 -23.54
CA MET A 127 15.89 22.42 -24.36
C MET A 127 15.91 21.81 -25.77
N SER A 128 15.61 22.63 -26.78
CA SER A 128 15.67 22.22 -28.18
C SER A 128 16.91 22.80 -28.87
N LEU A 129 17.70 21.93 -29.49
CA LEU A 129 18.82 22.31 -30.34
C LEU A 129 18.35 22.28 -31.82
N PRO A 130 18.79 23.24 -32.66
CA PRO A 130 18.54 23.17 -34.10
C PRO A 130 19.09 21.86 -34.69
N GLN A 131 18.40 21.27 -35.68
CA GLN A 131 18.79 19.97 -36.26
C GLN A 131 20.19 19.96 -36.88
N ASP A 132 20.65 21.12 -37.37
CA ASP A 132 21.97 21.28 -38.00
C ASP A 132 23.07 21.72 -37.01
N ALA A 133 22.76 21.82 -35.70
CA ALA A 133 23.73 22.24 -34.70
C ALA A 133 24.69 21.09 -34.35
N ARG A 134 26.00 21.38 -34.43
CA ARG A 134 27.06 20.47 -33.98
C ARG A 134 27.88 21.15 -32.90
N ASP A 135 28.07 20.46 -31.78
CA ASP A 135 28.97 20.93 -30.73
C ASP A 135 30.42 20.88 -31.22
N ILE A 136 31.09 22.03 -31.17
CA ILE A 136 32.50 22.22 -31.52
C ILE A 136 33.34 22.63 -30.30
N SER A 137 32.77 22.51 -29.09
CA SER A 137 33.44 22.80 -27.84
C SER A 137 34.66 21.90 -27.67
N LYS A 138 35.78 22.47 -27.25
CA LYS A 138 36.99 21.71 -26.91
C LYS A 138 36.82 21.08 -25.54
N ASN A 139 37.28 19.84 -25.37
CA ASN A 139 37.29 19.23 -24.05
C ASN A 139 38.37 19.88 -23.18
N PHE A 140 38.16 19.86 -21.87
CA PHE A 140 39.12 20.39 -20.90
C PHE A 140 40.52 19.77 -21.09
N SER A 141 40.58 18.46 -21.37
CA SER A 141 41.82 17.72 -21.67
C SER A 141 42.57 18.20 -22.91
N ASP A 142 41.89 18.84 -23.85
CA ASP A 142 42.48 19.33 -25.10
C ASP A 142 43.21 20.66 -24.90
N ILE A 143 42.95 21.34 -23.77
CA ILE A 143 43.53 22.66 -23.43
C ILE A 143 44.40 22.57 -22.17
N PHE A 144 44.04 21.71 -21.22
CA PHE A 144 44.69 21.59 -19.92
C PHE A 144 45.13 20.14 -19.68
N SER A 145 46.44 19.92 -19.64
CA SER A 145 47.04 18.63 -19.29
C SER A 145 47.08 18.48 -17.76
N ALA A 146 46.00 17.97 -17.18
CA ALA A 146 45.98 17.54 -15.78
C ALA A 146 45.11 16.31 -15.59
N GLU A 147 45.59 15.35 -14.81
CA GLU A 147 44.80 14.19 -14.35
C GLU A 147 43.69 14.69 -13.43
N ALA A 148 42.47 14.75 -13.96
CA ALA A 148 41.30 15.13 -13.18
C ALA A 148 40.85 13.95 -12.29
N PRO A 149 40.75 14.11 -10.96
CA PRO A 149 40.14 13.09 -10.12
C PRO A 149 38.65 12.96 -10.45
N ALA A 150 38.12 11.75 -10.37
CA ALA A 150 36.70 11.46 -10.60
C ALA A 150 35.80 12.28 -9.65
N ILE A 151 35.13 13.30 -10.19
CA ILE A 151 34.18 14.14 -9.45
C ILE A 151 32.92 13.31 -9.19
N LYS A 152 32.74 12.85 -7.94
CA LYS A 152 31.45 12.31 -7.48
C LYS A 152 30.45 13.47 -7.43
N ARG A 153 29.50 13.49 -8.37
CA ARG A 153 28.39 14.46 -8.37
C ARG A 153 27.53 14.24 -7.12
N PRO A 154 27.12 15.30 -6.40
CA PRO A 154 26.20 15.18 -5.28
C PRO A 154 24.85 14.70 -5.82
N VAL A 155 24.43 13.51 -5.42
CA VAL A 155 23.15 12.91 -5.79
C VAL A 155 22.09 13.40 -4.80
N SER A 156 21.00 14.02 -5.29
CA SER A 156 19.85 14.43 -4.47
C SER A 156 19.27 13.21 -3.74
N LYS A 157 18.67 13.42 -2.56
CA LYS A 157 17.99 12.34 -1.81
C LYS A 157 16.85 11.71 -2.63
N ASN A 158 16.31 12.46 -3.58
CA ASN A 158 15.19 12.05 -4.43
C ASN A 158 15.64 11.30 -5.70
N HIS A 159 16.86 10.75 -5.75
CA HIS A 159 17.31 9.98 -6.91
C HIS A 159 16.88 8.52 -6.81
N PHE A 160 15.62 8.26 -7.16
CA PHE A 160 15.18 6.92 -7.56
C PHE A 160 15.54 6.72 -9.04
N ASP A 161 16.45 5.79 -9.32
CA ASP A 161 16.83 5.47 -10.70
C ASP A 161 15.74 4.65 -11.39
N LEU A 162 14.72 5.36 -11.87
CA LEU A 162 13.61 4.79 -12.61
C LEU A 162 14.07 4.10 -13.90
N GLY A 163 15.12 4.62 -14.56
CA GLY A 163 15.64 4.04 -15.79
C GLY A 163 16.24 2.65 -15.56
N SER A 164 16.99 2.46 -14.48
CA SER A 164 17.47 1.14 -14.08
C SER A 164 16.34 0.21 -13.62
N PHE A 165 15.35 0.76 -12.91
CA PHE A 165 14.16 0.01 -12.50
C PHE A 165 13.37 -0.54 -13.69
N GLN A 166 13.05 0.30 -14.68
CA GLN A 166 12.31 -0.08 -15.88
C GLN A 166 13.07 -1.09 -16.76
N ARG A 167 14.41 -0.96 -16.85
CA ARG A 167 15.23 -1.94 -17.58
C ARG A 167 15.15 -3.34 -16.98
N LEU A 168 15.19 -3.46 -15.65
CA LEU A 168 15.01 -4.75 -14.98
C LEU A 168 13.58 -5.28 -15.15
N MET A 169 12.57 -4.41 -15.05
CA MET A 169 11.19 -4.81 -15.32
C MET A 169 11.02 -5.39 -16.72
N ALA A 170 11.53 -4.71 -17.75
CA ALA A 170 11.43 -5.16 -19.12
C ALA A 170 12.13 -6.53 -19.31
N ARG A 171 13.29 -6.73 -18.67
CA ARG A 171 14.01 -8.02 -18.70
C ARG A 171 13.20 -9.15 -18.05
N ASP A 172 12.55 -8.88 -16.92
CA ASP A 172 11.82 -9.88 -16.14
C ASP A 172 10.33 -9.98 -16.56
N GLY A 173 9.93 -9.29 -17.63
CA GLY A 173 8.56 -9.30 -18.19
C GLY A 173 7.52 -8.56 -17.34
N LEU A 174 7.96 -7.71 -16.42
CA LEU A 174 7.13 -6.92 -15.52
C LEU A 174 6.61 -5.65 -16.18
N ARG A 175 5.40 -5.22 -15.82
CA ARG A 175 4.73 -4.04 -16.35
C ARG A 175 4.05 -3.23 -15.25
N PHE A 176 3.90 -1.94 -15.46
CA PHE A 176 3.00 -1.12 -14.65
C PHE A 176 1.56 -1.33 -15.08
N LYS A 177 0.62 -1.17 -14.16
CA LYS A 177 -0.80 -1.11 -14.51
C LYS A 177 -1.15 0.31 -14.95
N ASP A 178 -0.64 1.28 -14.22
CA ASP A 178 -0.72 2.70 -14.52
C ASP A 178 0.62 3.32 -14.14
N GLU A 179 1.45 3.59 -15.15
CA GLU A 179 2.82 4.03 -14.94
C GLU A 179 2.92 5.33 -14.14
N GLN A 180 1.96 6.26 -14.29
CA GLN A 180 2.03 7.54 -13.59
C GLN A 180 1.76 7.38 -12.09
N SER A 181 0.67 6.72 -11.72
CA SER A 181 0.30 6.53 -10.32
C SER A 181 1.17 5.47 -9.61
N ASP A 182 1.54 4.40 -10.31
CA ASP A 182 2.35 3.32 -9.74
C ASP A 182 3.76 3.81 -9.37
N VAL A 183 4.40 4.64 -10.20
CA VAL A 183 5.74 5.14 -9.90
C VAL A 183 5.75 6.14 -8.74
N LEU A 184 4.74 7.01 -8.65
CA LEU A 184 4.61 7.93 -7.50
C LEU A 184 4.43 7.16 -6.18
N THR A 185 3.60 6.12 -6.19
CA THR A 185 3.36 5.29 -5.00
C THR A 185 4.58 4.45 -4.63
N ILE A 186 5.27 3.83 -5.61
CA ILE A 186 6.52 3.08 -5.39
C ILE A 186 7.61 3.99 -4.82
N TYR A 187 7.71 5.23 -5.33
CA TYR A 187 8.63 6.21 -4.78
C TYR A 187 8.27 6.59 -3.33
N GLY A 188 7.00 6.87 -3.04
CA GLY A 188 6.54 7.15 -1.68
C GLY A 188 6.83 6.00 -0.71
N ILE A 189 6.75 4.75 -1.18
CA ILE A 189 7.16 3.56 -0.43
C ILE A 189 8.68 3.55 -0.20
N ALA A 190 9.46 3.80 -1.26
CA ALA A 190 10.92 3.81 -1.22
C ALA A 190 11.44 4.83 -0.20
N ASP A 191 10.92 6.07 -0.25
CA ASP A 191 11.34 7.15 0.63
C ASP A 191 10.90 6.89 2.08
N LYS A 192 9.62 6.55 2.30
CA LYS A 192 9.09 6.24 3.64
C LYS A 192 9.84 5.10 4.33
N HIS A 193 10.28 4.10 3.57
CA HIS A 193 10.99 2.93 4.09
C HIS A 193 12.51 2.97 3.88
N ARG A 194 13.05 4.07 3.32
CA ARG A 194 14.46 4.27 2.98
C ARG A 194 15.06 3.10 2.17
N LEU A 195 14.28 2.55 1.25
CA LEU A 195 14.71 1.48 0.35
C LEU A 195 15.47 2.06 -0.84
N ASN A 196 16.53 1.40 -1.28
CA ASN A 196 17.18 1.75 -2.54
C ASN A 196 16.34 1.25 -3.73
N TRP A 197 16.62 1.76 -4.94
CA TRP A 197 15.88 1.42 -6.16
C TRP A 197 15.88 -0.09 -6.50
N PHE A 198 16.89 -0.83 -6.04
CA PHE A 198 17.01 -2.26 -6.29
C PHE A 198 16.18 -3.10 -5.30
N ASP A 199 16.17 -2.70 -4.03
CA ASP A 199 15.36 -3.34 -2.98
C ASP A 199 13.87 -3.09 -3.23
N THR A 200 13.49 -1.88 -3.68
CA THR A 200 12.12 -1.60 -4.11
C THR A 200 11.73 -2.43 -5.31
N TYR A 201 12.64 -2.65 -6.27
CA TYR A 201 12.41 -3.51 -7.42
C TYR A 201 12.17 -4.95 -7.00
N ARG A 202 13.01 -5.48 -6.10
CA ARG A 202 12.86 -6.84 -5.57
C ARG A 202 11.51 -7.01 -4.86
N LEU A 203 11.10 -6.01 -4.07
CA LEU A 203 9.79 -6.00 -3.42
C LEU A 203 8.64 -5.97 -4.44
N ALA A 204 8.75 -5.15 -5.48
CA ALA A 204 7.77 -5.07 -6.56
C ALA A 204 7.66 -6.40 -7.33
N GLN A 205 8.78 -7.06 -7.59
CA GLN A 205 8.83 -8.38 -8.25
C GLN A 205 8.15 -9.46 -7.41
N GLN A 206 8.40 -9.50 -6.10
CA GLN A 206 7.81 -10.49 -5.19
C GLN A 206 6.29 -10.33 -5.02
N THR A 207 5.77 -9.13 -5.24
CA THR A 207 4.36 -8.77 -5.01
C THR A 207 3.57 -8.58 -6.31
N ALA A 208 4.20 -8.86 -7.46
CA ALA A 208 3.59 -8.72 -8.78
C ALA A 208 2.46 -9.74 -9.00
N ILE A 209 1.43 -9.32 -9.73
CA ILE A 209 0.27 -10.12 -10.09
C ILE A 209 0.39 -10.48 -11.56
N GLY A 210 0.76 -11.72 -11.87
CA GLY A 210 0.84 -12.20 -13.26
C GLY A 210 1.73 -11.34 -14.17
N GLY A 211 2.81 -10.77 -13.62
CA GLY A 211 3.71 -9.85 -14.34
C GLY A 211 3.34 -8.36 -14.25
N THR A 212 2.28 -7.98 -13.53
CA THR A 212 1.93 -6.56 -13.30
C THR A 212 2.29 -6.15 -11.87
N ILE A 213 3.04 -5.07 -11.70
CA ILE A 213 3.40 -4.55 -10.38
C ILE A 213 2.16 -4.02 -9.67
N SER A 214 2.05 -4.29 -8.37
CA SER A 214 0.96 -3.79 -7.52
C SER A 214 1.53 -3.08 -6.30
N PRO A 215 1.59 -1.73 -6.30
CA PRO A 215 2.07 -0.95 -5.15
C PRO A 215 1.27 -1.23 -3.87
N LYS A 216 -0.02 -1.57 -4.00
CA LYS A 216 -0.87 -1.97 -2.89
C LYS A 216 -0.35 -3.22 -2.17
N ARG A 217 0.07 -4.25 -2.92
CA ARG A 217 0.65 -5.47 -2.33
C ARG A 217 2.03 -5.23 -1.73
N MET A 218 2.82 -4.31 -2.30
CA MET A 218 4.10 -3.87 -1.72
C MET A 218 3.90 -3.25 -0.33
N LEU A 219 2.88 -2.38 -0.18
CA LEU A 219 2.52 -1.81 1.12
C LEU A 219 2.14 -2.89 2.13
N VAL A 220 1.25 -3.81 1.76
CA VAL A 220 0.80 -4.91 2.63
C VAL A 220 1.99 -5.78 3.09
N GLN A 221 2.92 -6.12 2.20
CA GLN A 221 4.14 -6.88 2.55
C GLN A 221 5.03 -6.13 3.56
N LEU A 222 5.16 -4.81 3.41
CA LEU A 222 5.96 -3.99 4.30
C LEU A 222 5.31 -3.79 5.68
N GLU A 223 3.98 -3.72 5.74
CA GLU A 223 3.23 -3.67 7.01
C GLU A 223 3.34 -4.98 7.79
N GLN A 224 3.28 -6.13 7.12
CA GLN A 224 3.51 -7.44 7.76
C GLN A 224 4.89 -7.53 8.42
N SER A 225 5.90 -7.06 7.72
CA SER A 225 7.29 -7.05 8.19
C SER A 225 7.48 -6.23 9.47
N LYS A 226 6.58 -5.26 9.72
CA LYS A 226 6.64 -4.35 10.88
C LYS A 226 5.72 -4.75 12.03
N GLU A 227 4.51 -5.24 11.74
CA GLU A 227 3.47 -5.46 12.76
C GLU A 227 3.34 -6.92 13.22
N ASN A 228 3.83 -7.90 12.47
CA ASN A 228 3.66 -9.32 12.82
C ASN A 228 4.97 -10.11 12.66
N PRO A 229 5.85 -10.17 13.68
CA PRO A 229 6.56 -11.42 13.88
C PRO A 229 5.47 -12.49 14.05
N ALA A 230 5.56 -13.60 13.31
CA ALA A 230 4.67 -14.75 13.43
C ALA A 230 4.26 -14.95 14.90
N PRO A 231 2.97 -15.16 15.25
CA PRO A 231 2.48 -15.16 16.62
C PRO A 231 3.37 -16.09 17.47
N ALA A 232 4.27 -15.46 18.23
CA ALA A 232 5.31 -16.14 18.98
C ALA A 232 4.64 -16.76 20.21
N GLY A 233 4.06 -17.93 20.03
CA GLY A 233 3.37 -18.65 21.11
C GLY A 233 2.41 -19.76 20.68
N GLU A 234 1.98 -19.83 19.41
CA GLU A 234 1.07 -20.90 18.97
C GLU A 234 1.80 -21.98 18.17
N THR A 235 1.69 -23.23 18.65
CA THR A 235 2.28 -24.40 17.98
C THR A 235 1.37 -24.88 16.86
N PHE A 236 1.86 -24.76 15.62
CA PHE A 236 1.21 -25.35 14.45
C PHE A 236 1.48 -26.85 14.40
N SER A 237 0.48 -27.64 13.96
CA SER A 237 0.69 -29.06 13.70
C SER A 237 1.73 -29.28 12.59
N ALA A 238 2.42 -30.42 12.57
CA ALA A 238 3.34 -30.77 11.48
C ALA A 238 2.69 -30.66 10.09
N LYS A 239 1.39 -31.00 9.97
CA LYS A 239 0.64 -30.83 8.71
C LYS A 239 0.41 -29.37 8.35
N GLU A 240 0.13 -28.52 9.34
CA GLU A 240 -0.10 -27.09 9.15
C GLU A 240 1.20 -26.34 8.82
N GLN A 241 2.33 -26.74 9.41
CA GLN A 241 3.64 -26.20 9.09
C GLN A 241 4.04 -26.48 7.65
N VAL A 242 3.77 -27.70 7.14
CA VAL A 242 4.01 -28.04 5.74
C VAL A 242 3.13 -27.18 4.82
N ILE A 243 1.86 -27.01 5.15
CA ILE A 243 0.94 -26.14 4.40
C ILE A 243 1.44 -24.70 4.38
N LEU A 244 1.82 -24.15 5.54
CA LEU A 244 2.33 -22.79 5.66
C LEU A 244 3.60 -22.60 4.82
N ARG A 245 4.51 -23.58 4.82
CA ARG A 245 5.73 -23.53 4.01
C ARG A 245 5.42 -23.49 2.51
N GLU A 246 4.59 -24.41 2.02
CA GLU A 246 4.21 -24.43 0.59
C GLU A 246 3.42 -23.17 0.21
N ALA A 247 2.49 -22.73 1.06
CA ALA A 247 1.71 -21.51 0.82
C ALA A 247 2.58 -20.26 0.71
N LYS A 248 3.68 -20.16 1.45
CA LYS A 248 4.61 -19.02 1.38
C LYS A 248 5.56 -19.05 0.19
N GLN A 249 5.85 -20.24 -0.34
CA GLN A 249 6.84 -20.41 -1.42
C GLN A 249 6.22 -20.32 -2.80
N ASP A 250 4.99 -20.80 -2.96
CA ASP A 250 4.35 -20.90 -4.26
C ASP A 250 3.51 -19.67 -4.61
N SER A 251 3.51 -19.33 -5.90
CA SER A 251 2.51 -18.41 -6.43
C SER A 251 1.11 -19.01 -6.34
N ALA A 252 0.08 -18.16 -6.28
CA ALA A 252 -1.31 -18.61 -6.16
C ALA A 252 -1.74 -19.59 -7.28
N SER A 253 -1.25 -19.35 -8.50
CA SER A 253 -1.48 -20.22 -9.64
C SER A 253 -0.75 -21.56 -9.50
N ASP A 254 0.52 -21.55 -9.11
CA ASP A 254 1.33 -22.77 -9.01
C ASP A 254 0.81 -23.65 -7.87
N PHE A 255 0.44 -23.05 -6.74
CA PHE A 255 -0.15 -23.74 -5.62
C PHE A 255 -1.48 -24.43 -5.99
N LEU A 256 -2.35 -23.75 -6.75
CA LEU A 256 -3.59 -24.36 -7.25
C LEU A 256 -3.30 -25.53 -8.20
N THR A 257 -2.31 -25.42 -9.09
CA THR A 257 -1.91 -26.55 -9.94
C THR A 257 -1.38 -27.73 -9.14
N LYS A 258 -0.57 -27.49 -8.09
CA LYS A 258 -0.07 -28.53 -7.18
C LYS A 258 -1.22 -29.25 -6.45
N ILE A 259 -2.25 -28.53 -6.00
CA ILE A 259 -3.41 -29.16 -5.33
C ILE A 259 -4.25 -29.99 -6.30
N LYS A 260 -4.39 -29.54 -7.56
CA LYS A 260 -5.24 -30.20 -8.55
C LYS A 260 -4.58 -31.37 -9.27
N SER A 261 -3.25 -31.38 -9.40
CA SER A 261 -2.51 -32.44 -10.10
C SER A 261 -2.78 -33.85 -9.54
N PRO A 262 -2.76 -34.09 -8.21
CA PRO A 262 -3.11 -35.39 -7.62
C PRO A 262 -4.57 -35.80 -7.83
N ARG A 263 -5.45 -34.85 -8.16
CA ARG A 263 -6.89 -35.08 -8.40
C ARG A 263 -7.20 -35.24 -9.90
N HIS A 264 -6.18 -35.29 -10.76
CA HIS A 264 -6.31 -35.29 -12.23
C HIS A 264 -7.16 -34.13 -12.77
N ALA A 265 -7.23 -33.02 -12.04
CA ALA A 265 -7.98 -31.84 -12.44
C ALA A 265 -7.03 -30.80 -13.04
N VAL A 266 -7.52 -30.04 -14.02
CA VAL A 266 -6.79 -28.94 -14.64
C VAL A 266 -7.34 -27.61 -14.11
N VAL A 267 -6.47 -26.59 -14.01
CA VAL A 267 -6.89 -25.24 -13.66
C VAL A 267 -7.62 -24.61 -14.84
N ILE A 268 -8.87 -24.20 -14.62
CA ILE A 268 -9.70 -23.57 -15.65
C ILE A 268 -9.53 -22.04 -15.65
N ALA A 269 -9.89 -21.39 -16.75
CA ALA A 269 -9.71 -19.93 -16.92
C ALA A 269 -10.43 -19.10 -15.84
N SER A 270 -11.65 -19.51 -15.44
CA SER A 270 -12.43 -18.83 -14.40
C SER A 270 -11.75 -18.87 -13.02
N GLU A 271 -10.96 -19.90 -12.73
CA GLU A 271 -10.19 -19.98 -11.49
C GLU A 271 -8.98 -19.08 -11.52
N ARG A 272 -8.29 -18.97 -12.67
CA ARG A 272 -7.19 -18.01 -12.83
C ARG A 272 -7.68 -16.57 -12.62
N GLN A 273 -8.80 -16.22 -13.25
CA GLN A 273 -9.43 -14.92 -13.06
C GLN A 273 -9.82 -14.66 -11.59
N LEU A 274 -10.28 -15.69 -10.88
CA LEU A 274 -10.61 -15.58 -9.47
C LEU A 274 -9.38 -15.33 -8.58
N LEU A 275 -8.25 -15.97 -8.87
CA LEU A 275 -6.98 -15.71 -8.18
C LEU A 275 -6.48 -14.28 -8.45
N GLU A 276 -6.57 -13.82 -9.70
CA GLU A 276 -6.26 -12.44 -10.06
C GLU A 276 -7.18 -11.43 -9.36
N GLU A 277 -8.48 -11.73 -9.24
CA GLU A 277 -9.46 -10.91 -8.51
C GLU A 277 -9.05 -10.76 -7.03
N LEU A 278 -8.68 -11.87 -6.38
CA LEU A 278 -8.19 -11.86 -4.99
C LEU A 278 -6.87 -11.09 -4.85
N ALA A 279 -5.95 -11.24 -5.80
CA ALA A 279 -4.69 -10.51 -5.79
C ALA A 279 -4.90 -8.99 -5.97
N ASN A 280 -5.86 -8.59 -6.82
CA ASN A 280 -6.23 -7.19 -7.02
C ASN A 280 -6.93 -6.57 -5.79
N MET A 281 -7.56 -7.38 -4.93
CA MET A 281 -8.06 -6.95 -3.62
C MET A 281 -6.93 -6.64 -2.62
N GLY A 282 -5.68 -6.95 -2.96
CA GLY A 282 -4.50 -6.66 -2.14
C GLY A 282 -4.01 -7.84 -1.29
N PHE A 283 -4.61 -9.03 -1.44
CA PHE A 283 -4.11 -10.22 -0.76
C PHE A 283 -2.79 -10.69 -1.36
N LEU A 284 -1.89 -11.14 -0.49
CA LEU A 284 -0.67 -11.83 -0.90
C LEU A 284 -0.96 -13.28 -1.28
N ASP A 285 -0.08 -13.85 -2.11
CA ASP A 285 -0.17 -15.23 -2.59
C ASP A 285 -0.27 -16.23 -1.43
N GLU A 286 0.45 -16.00 -0.32
CA GLU A 286 0.42 -16.86 0.85
C GLU A 286 -0.96 -16.96 1.53
N VAL A 287 -1.71 -15.85 1.55
CA VAL A 287 -3.07 -15.81 2.11
C VAL A 287 -4.06 -16.40 1.10
N ILE A 288 -3.90 -16.09 -0.19
CA ILE A 288 -4.71 -16.66 -1.27
C ILE A 288 -4.59 -18.18 -1.26
N ASN A 289 -3.39 -18.72 -1.10
CA ASN A 289 -3.11 -20.16 -1.03
C ASN A 289 -3.89 -20.83 0.10
N ILE A 290 -3.96 -20.21 1.28
CA ILE A 290 -4.74 -20.74 2.40
C ILE A 290 -6.25 -20.68 2.13
N MET A 291 -6.74 -19.57 1.56
CA MET A 291 -8.15 -19.47 1.16
C MET A 291 -8.52 -20.56 0.15
N VAL A 292 -7.67 -20.78 -0.86
CA VAL A 292 -7.85 -21.80 -1.89
C VAL A 292 -7.89 -23.20 -1.28
N LEU A 293 -6.91 -23.54 -0.44
CA LEU A 293 -6.86 -24.83 0.23
C LEU A 293 -8.14 -25.09 1.05
N TYR A 294 -8.55 -24.10 1.84
CA TYR A 294 -9.71 -24.23 2.70
C TYR A 294 -11.03 -24.36 1.92
N THR A 295 -11.22 -23.55 0.89
CA THR A 295 -12.41 -23.59 0.04
C THR A 295 -12.56 -24.92 -0.69
N LEU A 296 -11.46 -25.48 -1.23
CA LEU A 296 -11.46 -26.79 -1.88
C LEU A 296 -11.74 -27.94 -0.89
N ASN A 297 -11.17 -27.86 0.32
CA ASN A 297 -11.46 -28.84 1.38
C ASN A 297 -12.93 -28.77 1.85
N LYS A 298 -13.53 -27.58 1.83
CA LYS A 298 -14.90 -27.37 2.30
C LYS A 298 -15.95 -27.84 1.31
N THR A 299 -15.79 -27.45 0.06
CA THR A 299 -16.75 -27.71 -1.02
C THR A 299 -16.62 -29.11 -1.58
N LYS A 300 -15.49 -29.79 -1.32
CA LYS A 300 -15.15 -31.11 -1.87
C LYS A 300 -15.35 -31.20 -3.40
N SER A 301 -15.23 -30.06 -4.07
CA SER A 301 -15.45 -29.92 -5.51
C SER A 301 -14.10 -29.88 -6.23
N ALA A 302 -14.09 -30.30 -7.50
CA ALA A 302 -12.91 -30.20 -8.37
C ALA A 302 -12.61 -28.74 -8.74
N ASN A 303 -13.64 -27.88 -8.74
CA ASN A 303 -13.54 -26.47 -9.06
C ASN A 303 -13.71 -25.59 -7.81
N LEU A 304 -13.05 -24.43 -7.81
CA LEU A 304 -13.24 -23.40 -6.79
C LEU A 304 -14.63 -22.78 -6.86
N ASN A 305 -15.30 -22.71 -5.71
CA ASN A 305 -16.56 -21.99 -5.58
C ASN A 305 -16.30 -20.48 -5.41
N LYS A 306 -16.58 -19.69 -6.47
CA LYS A 306 -16.39 -18.24 -6.50
C LYS A 306 -17.11 -17.51 -5.37
N ALA A 307 -18.40 -17.80 -5.15
CA ALA A 307 -19.19 -17.11 -4.13
C ALA A 307 -18.64 -17.35 -2.72
N TYR A 308 -18.19 -18.57 -2.44
CA TYR A 308 -17.66 -18.93 -1.13
C TYR A 308 -16.31 -18.27 -0.85
N ILE A 309 -15.37 -18.31 -1.81
CA ILE A 309 -14.04 -17.73 -1.60
C ILE A 309 -14.08 -16.21 -1.51
N LEU A 310 -14.95 -15.54 -2.29
CA LEU A 310 -15.11 -14.09 -2.20
C LEU A 310 -15.72 -13.65 -0.87
N LYS A 311 -16.70 -14.40 -0.35
CA LYS A 311 -17.21 -14.14 1.00
C LYS A 311 -16.11 -14.28 2.05
N LEU A 312 -15.30 -15.33 1.93
CA LEU A 312 -14.16 -15.55 2.81
C LEU A 312 -13.11 -14.44 2.71
N ALA A 313 -12.83 -13.98 1.49
CA ALA A 313 -11.91 -12.88 1.22
C ALA A 313 -12.40 -11.58 1.87
N ASN A 314 -13.69 -11.27 1.76
CA ASN A 314 -14.26 -10.10 2.44
C ASN A 314 -14.18 -10.20 3.97
N ASP A 315 -14.44 -11.38 4.54
CA ASP A 315 -14.27 -11.62 5.98
C ASP A 315 -12.80 -11.40 6.39
N PHE A 316 -11.84 -11.83 5.55
CA PHE A 316 -10.41 -11.66 5.82
C PHE A 316 -9.96 -10.21 5.68
N ALA A 317 -10.46 -9.49 4.68
CA ALA A 317 -10.22 -8.05 4.52
C ALA A 317 -10.77 -7.29 5.74
N TYR A 318 -11.96 -7.63 6.21
CA TYR A 318 -12.57 -7.02 7.40
C TYR A 318 -11.71 -7.22 8.66
N HIS A 319 -11.18 -8.43 8.84
CA HIS A 319 -10.29 -8.76 9.96
C HIS A 319 -8.83 -8.34 9.74
N LYS A 320 -8.51 -7.62 8.65
CA LYS A 320 -7.15 -7.18 8.28
C LYS A 320 -6.12 -8.31 8.28
N ILE A 321 -6.54 -9.50 7.81
CA ILE A 321 -5.68 -10.68 7.75
C ILE A 321 -4.75 -10.55 6.56
N ALA A 322 -3.48 -10.27 6.84
CA ALA A 322 -2.46 -10.09 5.82
C ALA A 322 -1.50 -11.29 5.69
N THR A 323 -1.31 -12.07 6.77
CA THR A 323 -0.31 -13.16 6.82
C THR A 323 -0.93 -14.56 6.72
N ALA A 324 -0.16 -15.50 6.20
CA ALA A 324 -0.52 -16.92 6.20
C ALA A 324 -0.77 -17.52 7.59
N GLU A 325 0.01 -17.17 8.61
CA GLU A 325 -0.25 -17.67 9.97
C GLU A 325 -1.60 -17.18 10.50
N ALA A 326 -1.86 -15.88 10.44
CA ALA A 326 -3.14 -15.30 10.87
C ALA A 326 -4.35 -15.91 10.12
N ALA A 327 -4.20 -16.15 8.82
CA ALA A 327 -5.20 -16.83 8.00
C ALA A 327 -5.48 -18.25 8.51
N MET A 328 -4.44 -19.04 8.80
CA MET A 328 -4.57 -20.40 9.36
C MET A 328 -5.24 -20.40 10.74
N LEU A 329 -4.89 -19.45 11.62
CA LEU A 329 -5.51 -19.32 12.94
C LEU A 329 -7.00 -19.00 12.84
N GLN A 330 -7.35 -18.11 11.92
CA GLN A 330 -8.75 -17.78 11.66
C GLN A 330 -9.52 -19.00 11.13
N MET A 331 -8.92 -19.80 10.24
CA MET A 331 -9.52 -21.06 9.76
C MET A 331 -9.74 -22.10 10.87
N ARG A 332 -8.84 -22.17 11.86
CA ARG A 332 -9.02 -23.01 13.04
C ARG A 332 -10.22 -22.57 13.86
N SER A 333 -10.37 -21.26 14.10
CA SER A 333 -11.50 -20.71 14.85
C SER A 333 -12.86 -21.03 14.19
N PHE A 334 -12.96 -20.96 12.86
CA PHE A 334 -14.17 -21.32 12.11
C PHE A 334 -14.50 -22.81 12.21
N SER A 335 -13.47 -23.65 12.23
CA SER A 335 -13.62 -25.11 12.40
C SER A 335 -14.09 -25.46 13.81
N GLN A 336 -13.60 -24.73 14.82
CA GLN A 336 -13.95 -24.93 16.22
C GLN A 336 -15.37 -24.44 16.54
N ARG A 337 -15.76 -23.23 16.10
CA ARG A 337 -17.14 -22.72 16.20
C ARG A 337 -18.18 -23.69 15.62
N ARG A 338 -17.82 -24.43 14.56
CA ARG A 338 -18.68 -25.46 13.97
C ARG A 338 -18.74 -26.75 14.78
N LYS A 339 -17.66 -27.15 15.46
CA LYS A 339 -17.69 -28.28 16.40
C LYS A 339 -18.59 -27.94 17.59
N ASP A 340 -18.48 -26.73 18.10
CA ASP A 340 -19.29 -26.24 19.22
C ASP A 340 -20.77 -26.12 18.82
N GLN A 341 -21.09 -25.61 17.61
CA GLN A 341 -22.46 -25.63 17.09
C GLN A 341 -23.03 -27.03 16.84
N LYS A 342 -22.20 -28.01 16.46
CA LYS A 342 -22.63 -29.41 16.33
C LYS A 342 -22.79 -30.11 17.67
N GLN A 343 -22.06 -29.69 18.70
CA GLN A 343 -22.21 -30.17 20.07
C GLN A 343 -23.45 -29.59 20.72
N THR A 344 -23.70 -28.29 20.59
CA THR A 344 -24.93 -27.65 21.09
C THR A 344 -26.19 -28.15 20.36
N ALA A 345 -26.13 -28.44 19.06
CA ALA A 345 -27.22 -29.09 18.33
C ALA A 345 -27.45 -30.57 18.70
N LYS A 346 -26.45 -31.24 19.30
CA LYS A 346 -26.59 -32.59 19.90
C LYS A 346 -27.11 -32.52 21.34
N GLU A 347 -26.77 -31.48 22.09
CA GLU A 347 -27.29 -31.23 23.44
C GLU A 347 -28.72 -30.67 23.43
N SER A 348 -29.11 -29.88 22.43
CA SER A 348 -30.48 -29.39 22.28
C SER A 348 -31.49 -30.47 21.88
N LYS A 349 -31.04 -31.68 21.52
CA LYS A 349 -31.89 -32.89 21.39
C LYS A 349 -32.03 -33.69 22.70
N LYS A 350 -31.43 -33.24 23.81
CA LYS A 350 -31.56 -33.85 25.14
C LYS A 350 -32.39 -33.03 26.13
N ASN A 351 -32.94 -31.89 25.72
CA ASN A 351 -33.80 -31.04 26.54
C ASN A 351 -35.28 -31.18 26.18
N ILE A 352 -35.75 -32.44 26.14
CA ILE A 352 -37.16 -32.72 26.44
C ILE A 352 -37.16 -33.26 27.89
N PRO A 353 -37.82 -32.59 28.84
CA PRO A 353 -37.90 -33.07 30.22
C PRO A 353 -38.51 -34.48 30.29
N LYS A 354 -38.01 -35.33 31.20
CA LYS A 354 -38.45 -36.73 31.36
C LYS A 354 -39.95 -36.93 31.67
N TRP A 355 -40.70 -35.87 32.01
CA TRP A 355 -42.16 -35.94 32.18
C TRP A 355 -42.93 -35.99 30.85
N ALA A 356 -42.30 -35.70 29.72
CA ALA A 356 -42.94 -35.75 28.40
C ALA A 356 -42.88 -37.13 27.71
N GLU A 357 -42.30 -38.14 28.36
CA GLU A 357 -42.24 -39.53 27.86
C GLU A 357 -43.11 -40.51 28.68
N GLN A 358 -43.93 -40.02 29.62
CA GLN A 358 -44.94 -40.84 30.31
C GLN A 358 -46.36 -40.35 29.98
N ASP A 359 -47.02 -41.15 29.14
CA ASP A 359 -48.45 -41.24 28.84
C ASP A 359 -49.17 -40.04 28.20
N TYR A 360 -49.36 -40.14 26.88
CA TYR A 360 -50.56 -39.65 26.22
C TYR A 360 -51.01 -40.63 25.12
N LYS A 361 -51.59 -41.76 25.53
CA LYS A 361 -52.56 -42.51 24.72
C LYS A 361 -53.95 -42.06 25.17
N HIS A 362 -54.58 -41.17 24.42
CA HIS A 362 -56.01 -40.93 24.60
C HIS A 362 -56.80 -42.04 23.89
N GLU A 363 -57.12 -43.09 24.62
CA GLU A 363 -58.28 -43.92 24.29
C GLU A 363 -59.49 -43.29 24.99
N ALA A 364 -60.44 -42.78 24.21
CA ALA A 364 -61.65 -42.14 24.73
C ALA A 364 -62.39 -43.10 25.69
N THR A 365 -62.65 -42.63 26.91
CA THR A 365 -63.34 -43.42 27.93
C THR A 365 -64.81 -43.65 27.53
N ALA A 366 -65.39 -44.77 27.98
CA ALA A 366 -66.75 -45.18 27.60
C ALA A 366 -67.82 -44.13 27.94
N GLU A 367 -67.60 -43.33 28.99
CA GLU A 367 -68.48 -42.22 29.36
C GLU A 367 -68.41 -41.03 28.39
N GLU A 368 -67.24 -40.75 27.82
CA GLU A 368 -67.05 -39.68 26.83
C GLU A 368 -67.67 -40.06 25.48
N LYS A 369 -67.63 -41.34 25.09
CA LYS A 369 -68.36 -41.85 23.91
C LYS A 369 -69.88 -41.81 24.12
N ALA A 370 -70.36 -42.18 25.31
CA ALA A 370 -71.77 -42.12 25.65
C ALA A 370 -72.33 -40.68 25.66
N LYS A 371 -71.55 -39.71 26.16
CA LYS A 371 -71.91 -38.29 26.10
C LYS A 371 -71.96 -37.76 24.66
N LEU A 372 -71.07 -38.25 23.80
CA LEU A 372 -71.01 -37.84 22.38
C LEU A 372 -72.15 -38.47 21.56
N GLU A 373 -72.58 -39.69 21.89
CA GLU A 373 -73.77 -40.32 21.30
C GLU A 373 -75.08 -39.71 21.80
N ALA A 374 -75.17 -39.36 23.09
CA ALA A 374 -76.33 -38.63 23.64
C ALA A 374 -76.48 -37.25 22.98
N LEU A 375 -75.37 -36.54 22.76
CA LEU A 375 -75.34 -35.23 22.10
C LEU A 375 -75.61 -35.33 20.59
N LYS A 376 -75.28 -36.45 19.95
CA LYS A 376 -75.70 -36.74 18.57
C LYS A 376 -77.20 -37.05 18.46
N ARG A 377 -77.78 -37.78 19.43
CA ARG A 377 -79.22 -38.06 19.46
C ARG A 377 -80.06 -36.81 19.69
N SER A 378 -79.62 -35.90 20.58
CA SER A 378 -80.32 -34.63 20.82
C SER A 378 -80.25 -33.63 19.66
N MET A 379 -79.40 -33.88 18.66
CA MET A 379 -79.27 -33.05 17.45
C MET A 379 -80.03 -33.65 16.24
N LEU A 380 -80.68 -34.81 16.42
CA LEU A 380 -81.41 -35.55 15.37
C LEU A 380 -82.90 -35.74 15.69
N GLU A 381 -83.36 -35.27 16.85
CA GLU A 381 -84.78 -35.01 17.16
C GLU A 381 -84.99 -33.50 17.26
N ASP A 382 -85.06 -32.85 16.09
CA ASP A 382 -85.80 -31.62 15.79
C ASP A 382 -86.02 -31.52 14.27
#